data_AF-A0A835GVB5-F1
#
_entry.id   AF-A0A835GVB5-F1
#
_cell.length_a   1.000
_cell.length_b   1.000
_cell.length_c   1.000
_cell.angle_alpha   90.00
_cell.angle_beta   90.00
_cell.angle_gamma   90.00
#
_symmetry.space_group_name_H-M   'P 1'
#
loop_
_entity.id
_entity.type
_entity.pdbx_description
1 polymer ?
#
loop_
_entity_poly.entity_id
_entity_poly.type
_entity_poly.pdbx_seq_one_letter_code
_entity_poly.pdbx_strand_id
1 'polypeptide(L)'
;MSMSFLQSQGLSTTFHHNSRRSQVPNLWLFWKSSITPPNLLHCSQQQLTMEVEGAIITIIHAHCIYIQRRQLWTELQHISNANFPWLLMGDFNAYLSYSEKQGGNIPSAAAMNDFQECVSIAHLMEVPCNGFHHTWWNKQKGGTIELGSSYTRTLDFYSDPKVEEAKRGYEEMEQRSLWKHQS
;
A
#
# COMPACT_ATOMS: atom_id res chain seq x y z
N MET A 1 -17.51 -18.85 1.59
CA MET A 1 -16.31 -19.55 2.10
C MET A 1 -16.72 -20.29 3.37
N SER A 2 -16.49 -21.60 3.49
CA SER A 2 -16.92 -22.35 4.68
C SER A 2 -15.89 -22.26 5.81
N MET A 3 -16.35 -22.32 7.07
CA MET A 3 -15.46 -22.36 8.24
C MET A 3 -14.56 -23.60 8.23
N SER A 4 -15.07 -24.73 7.74
CA SER A 4 -14.29 -25.95 7.55
C SER A 4 -13.14 -25.78 6.56
N PHE A 5 -13.34 -25.00 5.49
CA PHE A 5 -12.28 -24.69 4.54
C PHE A 5 -11.19 -23.84 5.20
N LEU A 6 -11.55 -22.77 5.92
CA LEU A 6 -10.58 -21.92 6.62
C LEU A 6 -9.73 -22.72 7.62
N GLN A 7 -10.38 -23.55 8.44
CA GLN A 7 -9.68 -24.42 9.38
C GLN A 7 -8.74 -25.40 8.67
N SER A 8 -9.16 -25.97 7.52
CA SER A 8 -8.30 -26.87 6.74
C SER A 8 -7.03 -26.19 6.21
N GLN A 9 -7.06 -24.86 6.05
CA GLN A 9 -5.91 -24.05 5.64
C GLN A 9 -5.11 -23.49 6.84
N GLY A 10 -5.46 -23.87 8.08
CA GLY A 10 -4.83 -23.35 9.30
C GLY A 10 -5.18 -21.89 9.60
N LEU A 11 -6.23 -21.35 8.99
CA LEU A 11 -6.72 -20.00 9.21
C LEU A 11 -7.71 -19.97 10.38
N SER A 12 -7.75 -18.82 11.05
CA SER A 12 -8.75 -18.52 12.05
C SER A 12 -10.16 -18.61 11.46
N THR A 13 -11.13 -19.02 12.27
CA THR A 13 -12.56 -18.95 11.92
C THR A 13 -13.12 -17.54 12.08
N THR A 14 -12.38 -16.65 12.75
CA THR A 14 -12.67 -15.22 12.80
C THR A 14 -11.88 -14.48 11.73
N PHE A 15 -12.47 -13.41 11.21
CA PHE A 15 -11.90 -12.56 10.17
C PHE A 15 -12.39 -11.13 10.33
N HIS A 16 -11.66 -10.18 9.78
CA HIS A 16 -12.09 -8.79 9.68
C HIS A 16 -12.48 -8.47 8.25
N HIS A 17 -13.41 -7.54 8.08
CA HIS A 17 -13.73 -6.99 6.78
C HIS A 17 -14.02 -5.50 6.94
N ASN A 18 -13.86 -4.76 5.86
CA ASN A 18 -14.12 -3.33 5.92
C ASN A 18 -15.63 -3.02 5.93
N SER A 19 -15.98 -1.84 6.41
CA SER A 19 -17.36 -1.35 6.44
C SER A 19 -17.60 -0.38 5.29
N ARG A 20 -18.62 -0.65 4.48
CA ARG A 20 -18.95 0.15 3.30
C ARG A 20 -20.37 0.68 3.29
N ARG A 21 -20.86 1.14 4.45
CA ARG A 21 -22.26 1.59 4.62
C ARG A 21 -23.22 0.50 4.15
N SER A 22 -23.97 0.74 3.07
CA SER A 22 -24.93 -0.20 2.49
C SER A 22 -24.34 -1.13 1.42
N GLN A 23 -23.05 -1.02 1.12
CA GLN A 23 -22.37 -1.85 0.12
C GLN A 23 -21.71 -3.06 0.76
N VAL A 24 -21.53 -4.11 -0.03
CA VAL A 24 -20.74 -5.28 0.38
C VAL A 24 -19.28 -4.88 0.67
N PRO A 25 -18.63 -5.50 1.66
CA PRO A 25 -17.20 -5.33 1.88
C PRO A 25 -16.40 -5.66 0.61
N ASN A 26 -15.20 -5.08 0.51
CA ASN A 26 -14.24 -5.38 -0.56
C ASN A 26 -12.83 -5.67 -0.02
N LEU A 27 -12.64 -5.54 1.30
CA LEU A 27 -11.45 -5.98 2.01
C LEU A 27 -11.86 -7.05 3.01
N TRP A 28 -11.13 -8.16 2.99
CA TRP A 28 -11.23 -9.21 4.00
C TRP A 28 -9.82 -9.53 4.47
N LEU A 29 -9.67 -9.60 5.77
CA LEU A 29 -8.44 -9.99 6.41
C LEU A 29 -8.65 -11.31 7.14
N PHE A 30 -7.79 -12.26 6.78
CA PHE A 30 -7.67 -13.56 7.42
C PHE A 30 -6.29 -13.66 8.04
N TRP A 31 -6.18 -14.43 9.12
CA TRP A 31 -4.92 -14.71 9.78
C TRP A 31 -4.82 -16.19 10.15
N LYS A 32 -3.59 -16.66 10.37
CA LYS A 32 -3.36 -18.03 10.86
C LYS A 32 -3.86 -18.18 12.29
N SER A 33 -4.39 -19.35 12.63
CA SER A 33 -4.82 -19.64 14.00
C SER A 33 -3.66 -19.67 15.01
N SER A 34 -2.42 -19.73 14.52
CA SER A 34 -1.21 -19.71 15.33
C SER A 34 -0.75 -18.31 15.76
N ILE A 35 -1.31 -17.24 15.20
CA ILE A 35 -0.97 -15.87 15.60
C ILE A 35 -2.04 -15.32 16.51
N THR A 36 -1.64 -14.42 17.42
CA THR A 36 -2.58 -13.66 18.26
C THR A 36 -3.55 -12.91 17.34
N PRO A 37 -4.88 -12.96 17.60
CA PRO A 37 -5.85 -12.24 16.80
C PRO A 37 -5.47 -10.75 16.70
N PRO A 38 -5.34 -10.21 15.47
CA PRO A 38 -5.03 -8.80 15.28
C PRO A 38 -6.07 -7.90 15.96
N ASN A 39 -5.60 -6.85 16.62
CA ASN A 39 -6.49 -5.88 17.25
C ASN A 39 -6.93 -4.82 16.22
N LEU A 40 -8.20 -4.85 15.81
CA LEU A 40 -8.74 -3.89 14.85
C LEU A 40 -8.83 -2.49 15.48
N LEU A 41 -7.96 -1.58 15.03
CA LEU A 41 -7.90 -0.19 15.51
C LEU A 41 -8.84 0.73 14.74
N HIS A 42 -8.93 0.55 13.42
CA HIS A 42 -9.74 1.41 12.56
C HIS A 42 -10.26 0.66 11.33
N CYS A 43 -11.44 1.04 10.88
CA CYS A 43 -12.11 0.44 9.73
C CYS A 43 -12.88 1.52 8.97
N SER A 44 -12.60 1.66 7.68
CA SER A 44 -13.28 2.59 6.78
C SER A 44 -13.63 1.92 5.45
N GLN A 45 -14.20 2.66 4.50
CA GLN A 45 -14.55 2.08 3.20
C GLN A 45 -13.34 1.67 2.36
N GLN A 46 -12.16 2.22 2.67
CA GLN A 46 -10.94 2.07 1.88
C GLN A 46 -9.78 1.46 2.67
N GLN A 47 -9.93 1.23 3.98
CA GLN A 47 -8.88 0.64 4.81
C GLN A 47 -9.37 -0.23 5.97
N LEU A 48 -8.49 -1.13 6.40
CA LEU A 48 -8.50 -1.80 7.69
C LEU A 48 -7.15 -1.56 8.36
N THR A 49 -7.15 -0.93 9.54
CA THR A 49 -5.93 -0.68 10.33
C THR A 49 -5.99 -1.46 11.62
N MET A 50 -4.88 -2.08 11.98
CA MET A 50 -4.80 -2.96 13.14
C MET A 50 -3.44 -2.99 13.77
N GLU A 51 -3.41 -3.43 15.02
CA GLU A 51 -2.19 -3.72 15.75
C GLU A 51 -1.94 -5.23 15.75
N VAL A 52 -0.71 -5.60 15.38
CA VAL A 52 -0.21 -6.97 15.35
C VAL A 52 1.18 -6.96 15.97
N GLU A 53 1.30 -7.57 17.14
CA GLU A 53 2.59 -7.75 17.84
C GLU A 53 3.37 -6.43 18.05
N GLY A 54 2.67 -5.34 18.39
CA GLY A 54 3.28 -4.03 18.63
C GLY A 54 3.56 -3.18 17.38
N ALA A 55 3.23 -3.68 16.18
CA ALA A 55 3.28 -2.93 14.94
C ALA A 55 1.88 -2.61 14.42
N ILE A 56 1.73 -1.49 13.73
CA ILE A 56 0.49 -1.14 13.03
C ILE A 56 0.57 -1.69 11.59
N ILE A 57 -0.51 -2.32 11.14
CA ILE A 57 -0.69 -2.73 9.75
C ILE A 57 -1.97 -2.12 9.21
N THR A 58 -1.87 -1.42 8.07
CA THR A 58 -2.99 -0.84 7.35
C THR A 58 -3.15 -1.48 5.98
N ILE A 59 -4.23 -2.25 5.79
CA ILE A 59 -4.59 -2.84 4.51
C ILE A 59 -5.49 -1.88 3.75
N ILE A 60 -5.14 -1.58 2.50
CA ILE A 60 -5.78 -0.56 1.68
C ILE A 60 -6.41 -1.17 0.42
N HIS A 61 -7.62 -0.71 0.12
CA HIS A 61 -8.24 -0.84 -1.19
C HIS A 61 -8.91 0.49 -1.52
N ALA A 62 -8.08 1.40 -2.02
CA ALA A 62 -8.44 2.77 -2.32
C ALA A 62 -9.40 2.84 -3.52
N HIS A 63 -10.21 3.88 -3.56
CA HIS A 63 -11.21 4.09 -4.59
C HIS A 63 -10.55 4.51 -5.93
N CYS A 64 -11.08 4.04 -7.07
CA CYS A 64 -10.52 4.38 -8.38
C CYS A 64 -10.65 5.88 -8.73
N ILE A 65 -11.72 6.53 -8.27
CA ILE A 65 -11.92 7.99 -8.41
C ILE A 65 -11.07 8.75 -7.39
N TYR A 66 -10.14 9.57 -7.86
CA TYR A 66 -9.13 10.23 -7.02
C TYR A 66 -9.68 11.13 -5.91
N ILE A 67 -10.76 11.86 -6.18
CA ILE A 67 -11.40 12.73 -5.18
C ILE A 67 -11.85 11.93 -3.96
N GLN A 68 -12.36 10.71 -4.16
CA GLN A 68 -12.80 9.85 -3.05
C GLN A 68 -11.63 9.29 -2.22
N ARG A 69 -10.41 9.28 -2.75
CA ARG A 69 -9.21 8.84 -2.01
C ARG A 69 -8.71 9.88 -1.02
N ARG A 70 -9.07 11.16 -1.16
CA ARG A 70 -8.59 12.23 -0.28
C ARG A 70 -8.89 11.97 1.20
N GLN A 71 -10.05 11.40 1.50
CA GLN A 71 -10.38 11.00 2.87
C GLN A 71 -9.40 9.94 3.41
N LEU A 72 -9.07 8.93 2.60
CA LEU A 72 -8.07 7.92 2.97
C LEU A 72 -6.71 8.59 3.22
N TRP A 73 -6.26 9.49 2.36
CA TRP A 73 -4.99 10.20 2.55
C TRP A 73 -4.93 10.98 3.86
N THR A 74 -5.98 11.71 4.21
CA THR A 74 -6.08 12.41 5.50
C THR A 74 -6.07 11.44 6.68
N GLU A 75 -6.76 10.30 6.58
CA GLU A 75 -6.75 9.27 7.63
C GLU A 75 -5.34 8.68 7.83
N LEU A 76 -4.61 8.40 6.75
CA LEU A 76 -3.24 7.88 6.81
C LEU A 76 -2.26 8.88 7.45
N GLN A 77 -2.34 10.16 7.05
CA GLN A 77 -1.54 11.23 7.66
C GLN A 77 -1.86 11.44 9.15
N HIS A 78 -3.08 11.12 9.58
CA HIS A 78 -3.42 11.16 11.00
C HIS A 78 -2.77 10.00 11.76
N ILE A 79 -2.86 8.79 11.21
CA ILE A 79 -2.28 7.56 11.79
C ILE A 79 -0.75 7.67 11.92
N SER A 80 -0.08 8.29 10.95
CA SER A 80 1.38 8.45 10.98
C SER A 80 1.90 9.20 12.20
N ASN A 81 1.08 10.03 12.85
CA ASN A 81 1.47 10.76 14.06
C ASN A 81 1.57 9.87 15.31
N ALA A 82 1.12 8.62 15.24
CA ALA A 82 1.11 7.71 16.39
C ALA A 82 2.51 7.19 16.77
N ASN A 83 3.55 7.40 15.94
CA ASN A 83 4.94 7.00 16.19
C ASN A 83 5.14 5.51 16.52
N PHE A 84 4.39 4.62 15.86
CA PHE A 84 4.58 3.16 15.91
C PHE A 84 5.21 2.66 14.60
N PRO A 85 5.92 1.51 14.60
CA PRO A 85 6.26 0.81 13.36
C PRO A 85 4.98 0.59 12.55
N TRP A 86 4.96 1.03 11.29
CA TRP A 86 3.72 1.08 10.53
C TRP A 86 3.89 0.62 9.09
N LEU A 87 3.23 -0.49 8.78
CA LEU A 87 3.21 -1.09 7.45
C LEU A 87 1.87 -0.79 6.77
N LEU A 88 1.91 -0.21 5.58
CA LEU A 88 0.75 -0.08 4.72
C LEU A 88 0.91 -1.04 3.55
N MET A 89 -0.16 -1.74 3.20
CA MET A 89 -0.15 -2.59 2.03
C MET A 89 -1.49 -2.66 1.32
N GLY A 90 -1.46 -2.84 0.01
CA GLY A 90 -2.66 -3.06 -0.80
C GLY A 90 -2.75 -2.17 -2.02
N ASP A 91 -3.97 -1.96 -2.51
CA ASP A 91 -4.23 -1.26 -3.76
C ASP A 91 -4.52 0.23 -3.49
N PHE A 92 -3.57 1.08 -3.84
CA PHE A 92 -3.68 2.53 -3.65
C PHE A 92 -4.43 3.22 -4.81
N ASN A 93 -4.65 2.54 -5.93
CA ASN A 93 -5.23 3.11 -7.15
C ASN A 93 -4.62 4.48 -7.53
N ALA A 94 -3.33 4.66 -7.24
CA ALA A 94 -2.60 5.91 -7.40
C ALA A 94 -1.13 5.65 -7.78
N TYR A 95 -0.60 6.60 -8.54
CA TYR A 95 0.77 6.57 -9.07
C TYR A 95 1.59 7.66 -8.37
N LEU A 96 2.83 7.36 -7.99
CA LEU A 96 3.83 8.30 -7.52
C LEU A 96 4.60 8.94 -8.68
N SER A 97 4.65 8.29 -9.85
CA SER A 97 5.31 8.83 -11.03
C SER A 97 4.62 8.37 -12.32
N TYR A 98 4.82 9.13 -13.40
CA TYR A 98 4.29 8.76 -14.71
C TYR A 98 4.86 7.43 -15.23
N SER A 99 6.10 7.09 -14.84
CA SER A 99 6.77 5.84 -15.24
C SER A 99 6.11 4.57 -14.70
N GLU A 100 5.29 4.68 -13.66
CA GLU A 100 4.59 3.53 -13.08
C GLU A 100 3.38 3.07 -13.90
N LYS A 101 2.97 3.85 -14.90
CA LYS A 101 1.92 3.49 -15.85
C LYS A 101 2.50 3.46 -17.26
N GLN A 102 2.28 2.35 -17.96
CA GLN A 102 2.56 2.22 -19.39
C GLN A 102 1.25 2.02 -20.14
N GLY A 103 1.05 2.81 -21.19
CA GLY A 103 -0.15 2.78 -22.01
C GLY A 103 -1.39 3.41 -21.34
N GLY A 104 -2.50 3.41 -22.07
CA GLY A 104 -3.76 4.01 -21.63
C GLY A 104 -3.71 5.54 -21.51
N ASN A 105 -4.60 6.08 -20.68
CA ASN A 105 -4.66 7.51 -20.41
C ASN A 105 -3.53 7.97 -19.48
N ILE A 106 -3.05 9.19 -19.71
CA ILE A 106 -2.08 9.85 -18.84
C ILE A 106 -2.69 10.02 -17.43
N PRO A 107 -2.00 9.58 -16.37
CA PRO A 107 -2.44 9.81 -14.99
C PRO A 107 -2.68 11.29 -14.70
N SER A 108 -3.71 11.59 -13.91
CA SER A 108 -3.98 12.97 -13.46
C SER A 108 -2.85 13.46 -12.55
N ALA A 109 -2.22 14.58 -12.94
CA ALA A 109 -1.17 15.22 -12.12
C ALA A 109 -1.70 15.58 -10.72
N ALA A 110 -2.93 16.09 -10.62
CA ALA A 110 -3.54 16.40 -9.32
C ALA A 110 -3.70 15.15 -8.44
N ALA A 111 -4.11 14.02 -9.04
CA ALA A 111 -4.27 12.77 -8.31
C ALA A 111 -2.93 12.20 -7.83
N MET A 112 -1.85 12.39 -8.61
CA MET A 112 -0.49 12.01 -8.23
C MET A 112 0.03 12.90 -7.10
N ASN A 113 -0.13 14.22 -7.24
CA ASN A 113 0.30 15.19 -6.22
C ASN A 113 -0.37 14.92 -4.86
N ASP A 114 -1.69 14.68 -4.85
CA ASP A 114 -2.42 14.31 -3.62
C ASP A 114 -1.80 13.07 -2.93
N PHE A 115 -1.34 12.08 -3.72
CA PHE A 115 -0.75 10.86 -3.18
C PHE A 115 0.70 11.07 -2.74
N GLN A 116 1.51 11.80 -3.52
CA GLN A 116 2.88 12.16 -3.17
C GLN A 116 2.92 12.98 -1.87
N GLU A 117 2.01 13.94 -1.71
CA GLU A 117 1.88 14.73 -0.49
C GLU A 117 1.54 13.83 0.70
N CYS A 118 0.60 12.90 0.55
CA CYS A 118 0.28 11.92 1.59
C CYS A 118 1.50 11.09 2.00
N VAL A 119 2.24 10.54 1.04
CA VAL A 119 3.46 9.75 1.30
C VAL A 119 4.52 10.61 2.01
N SER A 120 4.70 11.84 1.57
CA SER A 120 5.67 12.77 2.18
C SER A 120 5.31 13.14 3.61
N ILE A 121 4.05 13.52 3.88
CA ILE A 121 3.59 13.92 5.23
C ILE A 121 3.61 12.73 6.18
N ALA A 122 3.24 11.56 5.70
CA ALA A 122 3.25 10.34 6.51
C ALA A 122 4.66 9.72 6.64
N HIS A 123 5.69 10.34 6.03
CA HIS A 123 7.08 9.86 6.00
C HIS A 123 7.20 8.39 5.55
N LEU A 124 6.36 8.02 4.60
CA LEU A 124 6.29 6.66 4.07
C LEU A 124 7.38 6.45 3.04
N MET A 125 7.93 5.25 3.02
CA MET A 125 8.90 4.84 2.01
C MET A 125 8.49 3.50 1.41
N GLU A 126 8.79 3.36 0.13
CA GLU A 126 8.49 2.15 -0.62
C GLU A 126 9.41 1.01 -0.20
N VAL A 127 8.81 -0.12 0.18
CA VAL A 127 9.55 -1.34 0.45
C VAL A 127 9.98 -1.93 -0.90
N PRO A 128 11.28 -2.07 -1.16
CA PRO A 128 11.76 -2.60 -2.43
C PRO A 128 11.23 -4.02 -2.66
N CYS A 129 10.61 -4.26 -3.81
CA CYS A 129 10.18 -5.59 -4.22
C CYS A 129 11.16 -6.15 -5.26
N ASN A 130 11.81 -7.27 -4.92
CA ASN A 130 12.60 -8.03 -5.89
C ASN A 130 11.66 -8.83 -6.79
N GLY A 131 11.17 -8.25 -7.88
CA GLY A 131 10.21 -8.90 -8.76
C GLY A 131 9.67 -8.01 -9.89
N PHE A 132 8.46 -8.33 -10.36
CA PHE A 132 7.81 -7.59 -11.45
C PHE A 132 7.49 -6.15 -11.02
N HIS A 133 8.03 -5.17 -11.74
CA HIS A 133 7.80 -3.75 -11.47
C HIS A 133 6.35 -3.30 -11.68
N HIS A 134 5.53 -4.10 -12.35
CA HIS A 134 4.09 -3.85 -12.56
C HIS A 134 3.26 -4.97 -11.94
N THR A 135 2.18 -4.59 -11.26
CA THR A 135 1.33 -5.49 -10.46
C THR A 135 0.02 -5.84 -11.16
N TRP A 136 -0.26 -5.26 -12.33
CA TRP A 136 -1.51 -5.48 -13.07
C TRP A 136 -1.39 -5.19 -14.57
N TRP A 137 -2.31 -5.78 -15.32
CA TRP A 137 -2.50 -5.56 -16.75
C TRP A 137 -3.97 -5.72 -17.15
N ASN A 138 -4.45 -4.89 -18.10
CA ASN A 138 -5.87 -4.83 -18.48
C ASN A 138 -6.37 -5.97 -19.40
N LYS A 139 -5.49 -6.90 -19.82
CA LYS A 139 -5.78 -8.05 -20.72
C LYS A 139 -6.58 -7.70 -21.99
N GLN A 140 -6.55 -6.46 -22.48
CA GLN A 140 -7.32 -6.10 -23.68
C GLN A 140 -6.66 -6.67 -24.95
N LYS A 141 -7.42 -7.47 -25.73
CA LYS A 141 -7.03 -7.88 -27.08
C LYS A 141 -7.51 -6.84 -28.08
N GLY A 142 -6.58 -6.19 -28.80
CA GLY A 142 -6.89 -5.25 -29.89
C GLY A 142 -7.08 -3.78 -29.47
N GLY A 143 -6.83 -3.42 -28.21
CA GLY A 143 -6.80 -2.04 -27.71
C GLY A 143 -5.43 -1.68 -27.12
N THR A 144 -5.29 -0.46 -26.58
CA THR A 144 -4.05 -0.04 -25.90
C THR A 144 -3.84 -0.89 -24.64
N ILE A 145 -2.76 -1.68 -24.62
CA ILE A 145 -2.34 -2.44 -23.44
C ILE A 145 -2.00 -1.45 -22.33
N GLU A 146 -2.59 -1.64 -21.15
CA GLU A 146 -2.22 -0.90 -19.95
C GLU A 146 -1.45 -1.81 -18.99
N LEU A 147 -0.23 -1.42 -18.65
CA LEU A 147 0.54 -1.98 -17.55
C LEU A 147 0.67 -0.92 -16.47
N GLY A 148 0.51 -1.30 -15.20
CA GLY A 148 0.57 -0.35 -14.10
C GLY A 148 1.13 -0.99 -12.83
N SER A 149 1.95 -0.24 -12.10
CA SER A 149 2.42 -0.57 -10.74
C SER A 149 1.39 -0.22 -9.65
N SER A 150 0.21 0.26 -10.05
CA SER A 150 -0.79 0.88 -9.18
C SER A 150 -1.35 0.01 -8.05
N TYR A 151 -1.20 -1.31 -8.11
CA TYR A 151 -2.21 -2.20 -7.52
C TYR A 151 -1.77 -2.91 -6.23
N THR A 152 -0.49 -2.93 -5.91
CA THR A 152 0.00 -3.45 -4.62
C THR A 152 1.31 -2.76 -4.28
N ARG A 153 1.28 -1.82 -3.34
CA ARG A 153 2.50 -1.28 -2.72
C ARG A 153 2.57 -1.73 -1.29
N THR A 154 3.79 -1.90 -0.81
CA THR A 154 4.06 -1.95 0.62
C THR A 154 4.83 -0.69 0.95
N LEU A 155 4.23 0.17 1.76
CA LEU A 155 4.88 1.36 2.29
C LEU A 155 5.16 1.13 3.76
N ASP A 156 6.32 1.57 4.23
CA ASP A 156 6.71 1.36 5.61
C ASP A 156 7.17 2.67 6.24
N PHE A 157 6.80 2.86 7.50
CA PHE A 157 7.36 3.86 8.41
C PHE A 157 8.26 3.11 9.38
N TYR A 158 9.55 3.01 9.03
CA TYR A 158 10.57 2.42 9.91
C TYR A 158 11.48 3.52 10.45
N SER A 159 11.38 3.77 11.75
CA SER A 159 12.25 4.65 12.53
C SER A 159 13.51 3.95 13.06
N ASP A 160 13.92 2.81 12.46
CA ASP A 160 15.15 2.11 12.83
C ASP A 160 16.38 2.89 12.33
N PRO A 161 17.29 3.35 13.21
CA PRO A 161 18.50 4.08 12.85
C PRO A 161 19.38 3.35 11.81
N LYS A 162 19.36 2.01 11.78
CA LYS A 162 20.14 1.22 10.81
C LYS A 162 19.57 1.27 9.40
N VAL A 163 18.26 1.47 9.26
CA VAL A 163 17.60 1.65 7.96
C VAL A 163 17.85 3.05 7.42
N GLU A 164 17.86 4.07 8.28
CA GLU A 164 18.31 5.42 7.92
C GLU A 164 19.77 5.44 7.45
N GLU A 165 20.63 4.62 8.08
CA GLU A 165 22.01 4.43 7.63
C GLU A 165 22.08 3.68 6.28
N ALA A 166 21.25 2.67 6.06
CA ALA A 166 21.13 1.96 4.79
C ALA A 166 20.58 2.84 3.66
N LYS A 167 19.61 3.72 3.94
CA LYS A 167 19.11 4.74 3.00
C LYS A 167 20.22 5.68 2.56
N ARG A 168 20.96 6.22 3.53
CA ARG A 168 22.10 7.10 3.25
C ARG A 168 23.12 6.37 2.37
N GLY A 169 23.38 5.10 2.66
CA GLY A 169 24.21 4.24 1.82
C GLY A 169 23.67 4.06 0.40
N TYR A 170 22.37 3.85 0.22
CA TYR A 170 21.73 3.71 -1.09
C TYR A 170 21.77 5.01 -1.90
N GLU A 171 21.44 6.15 -1.28
CA GLU A 171 21.49 7.49 -1.91
C GLU A 171 22.92 7.85 -2.35
N GLU A 172 23.93 7.52 -1.53
CA GLU A 172 25.34 7.68 -1.88
C GLU A 172 25.76 6.78 -3.06
N MET A 173 25.24 5.55 -3.13
CA MET A 173 25.48 4.64 -4.26
C MET A 173 24.83 5.15 -5.55
N GLU A 174 23.61 5.69 -5.47
CA GLU A 174 22.88 6.23 -6.62
C GLU A 174 23.57 7.48 -7.17
N GLN A 175 23.97 8.41 -6.30
CA GLN A 175 24.79 9.59 -6.64
C GLN A 175 26.08 9.15 -7.35
N ARG A 176 26.81 8.17 -6.80
CA ARG A 176 28.05 7.65 -7.42
C ARG A 176 27.80 6.99 -8.78
N SER A 177 26.67 6.33 -8.99
CA SER A 177 26.29 5.77 -10.28
C SER A 177 26.00 6.85 -11.33
N LEU A 178 25.35 7.94 -10.93
CA LEU A 178 25.05 9.09 -11.80
C LEU A 178 26.33 9.80 -12.26
N TRP A 179 27.31 10.00 -11.37
CA TRP A 179 28.61 10.59 -11.73
C TRP A 179 29.39 9.77 -12.77
N LYS A 180 29.32 8.43 -12.70
CA LYS A 180 30.00 7.53 -13.65
C LYS A 180 29.40 7.57 -15.06
N HIS A 181 28.17 8.05 -15.22
CA HIS A 181 27.49 8.15 -16.52
C HIS A 181 27.63 9.55 -17.15
N GLN A 182 28.27 10.50 -16.46
CA GLN A 182 28.57 11.85 -16.95
C GLN A 182 30.06 12.06 -17.26
N SER A 183 30.88 10.99 -17.15
CA SER A 183 32.32 10.98 -17.42
C SER A 183 32.65 10.32 -18.75
#